data_AF-A0A850SPX4-F1
#
_entry.id   AF-A0A850SPX4-F1
#
_cell.length_a   1.000
_cell.length_b   1.000
_cell.length_c   1.000
_cell.angle_alpha   90.00
_cell.angle_beta   90.00
_cell.angle_gamma   90.00
#
_symmetry.space_group_name_H-M   'P 1'
#
loop_
_entity.id
_entity.type
_entity.pdbx_description
1 polymer ?
#
loop_
_entity_poly.entity_id
_entity_poly.type
_entity_poly.pdbx_seq_one_letter_code
_entity_poly.pdbx_strand_id
1 'polypeptide(L)'
;MSQGGTPDKIEFKMLDYESVGDDTVTFKLEDGTVVKVKVSLERVGIATNYRNPDGTPHYAVNSAVKLYVIPADRRFTMPKNQVAGAKPDRQTPSHIT
;
A
#
# COMPACT_ATOMS: atom_id res chain seq x y z
N MET A 1 11.13 47.12 2.95
CA MET A 1 10.39 46.24 2.03
C MET A 1 9.82 45.12 2.87
N SER A 2 8.49 45.07 2.97
CA SER A 2 7.75 44.21 3.90
C SER A 2 7.83 42.73 3.52
N GLN A 3 7.80 41.91 4.56
CA GLN A 3 8.13 40.49 4.62
C GLN A 3 7.30 39.63 3.66
N GLY A 4 7.97 38.75 2.91
CA GLY A 4 7.33 37.62 2.23
C GLY A 4 7.01 36.54 3.25
N GLY A 5 5.84 36.63 3.89
CA GLY A 5 5.35 35.60 4.79
C GLY A 5 5.11 34.30 4.03
N THR A 6 5.52 33.18 4.62
CA THR A 6 5.11 31.85 4.14
C THR A 6 3.59 31.79 4.00
N PRO A 7 3.05 31.30 2.88
CA PRO A 7 1.61 31.21 2.71
C PRO A 7 0.97 30.34 3.79
N ASP A 8 -0.16 30.77 4.34
CA ASP A 8 -0.91 30.03 5.39
C ASP A 8 -1.41 28.66 4.92
N LYS A 9 -1.51 28.47 3.59
CA LYS A 9 -1.89 27.21 2.94
C LYS A 9 -1.09 27.02 1.67
N ILE A 10 -0.62 25.80 1.45
CA ILE A 10 0.04 25.39 0.22
C ILE A 10 -0.99 24.72 -0.69
N GLU A 11 -1.11 25.23 -1.91
CA GLU A 11 -2.01 24.70 -2.93
C GLU A 11 -1.24 23.79 -3.87
N PHE A 12 -1.83 22.64 -4.21
CA PHE A 12 -1.21 21.66 -5.08
C PHE A 12 -2.05 21.44 -6.34
N LYS A 13 -1.40 21.49 -7.50
CA LYS A 13 -1.97 20.97 -8.75
C LYS A 13 -1.64 19.48 -8.85
N MET A 14 -2.67 18.64 -9.00
CA MET A 14 -2.46 17.20 -9.22
C MET A 14 -1.72 16.96 -10.54
N LEU A 15 -0.81 15.98 -10.51
CA LEU A 15 -0.08 15.50 -11.66
C LEU A 15 -0.52 14.08 -11.97
N ASP A 16 -0.76 13.82 -13.26
CA ASP A 16 -0.80 12.47 -13.78
C ASP A 16 0.62 11.90 -13.82
N TYR A 17 0.73 10.58 -13.73
CA TYR A 17 2.00 9.88 -13.81
C TYR A 17 1.79 8.53 -14.50
N GLU A 18 2.90 7.99 -15.01
CA GLU A 18 3.00 6.62 -15.49
C GLU A 18 4.18 5.95 -14.78
N SER A 19 4.10 4.63 -14.63
CA SER A 19 5.22 3.86 -14.10
C SER A 19 6.30 3.73 -15.18
N VAL A 20 7.53 4.11 -14.85
CA VAL A 20 8.70 3.89 -15.71
C VAL A 20 9.44 2.64 -15.22
N GLY A 21 9.44 1.58 -16.03
CA GLY A 21 9.99 0.27 -15.65
C GLY A 21 9.04 -0.59 -14.82
N ASP A 22 9.58 -1.59 -14.13
CA ASP A 22 8.80 -2.45 -13.24
C ASP A 22 8.60 -1.80 -11.86
N ASP A 23 7.35 -1.88 -11.38
CA ASP A 23 6.96 -1.34 -10.08
C ASP A 23 6.99 -2.39 -8.95
N THR A 24 7.51 -3.58 -9.27
CA THR A 24 7.50 -4.75 -8.38
C THR A 24 8.89 -5.36 -8.27
N VAL A 25 9.41 -5.42 -7.04
CA VAL A 25 10.65 -6.15 -6.73
C VAL A 25 10.30 -7.54 -6.20
N THR A 26 11.00 -8.57 -6.68
CA THR A 26 10.79 -9.97 -6.25
C THR A 26 12.01 -10.47 -5.49
N PHE A 27 11.79 -10.98 -4.28
CA PHE A 27 12.79 -11.60 -3.43
C PHE A 27 12.51 -13.11 -3.32
N LYS A 28 13.57 -13.91 -3.41
CA LYS A 28 13.54 -15.34 -3.08
C LYS A 28 14.29 -15.53 -1.77
N LEU A 29 13.60 -16.03 -0.76
CA LEU A 29 14.16 -16.30 0.56
C LEU A 29 14.86 -17.67 0.59
N GLU A 30 15.68 -17.90 1.61
CA GLU A 30 16.48 -19.13 1.76
C GLU A 30 15.63 -20.40 1.89
N ASP A 31 14.42 -20.28 2.45
CA ASP A 31 13.44 -21.36 2.61
C ASP A 31 12.64 -21.63 1.31
N GLY A 32 12.91 -20.89 0.24
CA GLY A 32 12.22 -20.97 -1.05
C GLY A 32 10.95 -20.12 -1.15
N THR A 33 10.56 -19.41 -0.09
CA THR A 33 9.45 -18.46 -0.10
C THR A 33 9.75 -17.31 -1.07
N VAL A 34 8.74 -16.87 -1.82
CA VAL A 34 8.84 -15.71 -2.71
C VAL A 34 8.06 -14.55 -2.12
N VAL A 35 8.73 -13.42 -1.94
CA VAL A 35 8.11 -12.16 -1.51
C VAL A 35 8.15 -11.18 -2.67
N LYS A 36 6.99 -10.68 -3.10
CA LYS A 36 6.91 -9.58 -4.08
C LYS A 36 6.48 -8.32 -3.38
N VAL A 37 7.22 -7.24 -3.61
CA VAL A 37 6.96 -5.91 -3.08
C VAL A 37 6.62 -5.01 -4.26
N LYS A 38 5.34 -4.63 -4.36
CA LYS A 38 4.87 -3.69 -5.38
C LYS A 38 4.72 -2.30 -4.76
N VAL A 39 5.31 -1.30 -5.40
CA VAL A 39 5.19 0.11 -5.01
C VAL A 39 4.31 0.82 -6.02
N SER A 40 3.35 1.61 -5.57
CA SER A 40 2.52 2.46 -6.43
C SER A 40 2.45 3.86 -5.88
N LEU A 41 2.33 4.86 -6.76
CA LEU A 41 1.88 6.18 -6.36
C LEU A 41 0.34 6.15 -6.28
N GLU A 42 -0.23 6.94 -5.38
CA GLU A 42 -1.69 7.15 -5.30
C GLU A 42 -2.05 8.59 -5.70
N ARG A 43 -1.23 9.55 -5.28
CA ARG A 43 -1.42 10.97 -5.60
C ARG A 43 -0.08 11.69 -5.67
N VAL A 44 0.09 12.49 -6.71
CA VAL A 44 1.21 13.42 -6.83
C VAL A 44 0.65 14.81 -7.08
N GLY A 45 1.19 15.80 -6.37
CA GLY A 45 0.86 17.20 -6.60
C GLY A 45 2.11 18.06 -6.58
N ILE A 46 2.13 19.10 -7.41
CA ILE A 46 3.15 20.15 -7.39
C ILE A 46 2.56 21.42 -6.79
N ALA A 47 3.27 22.06 -5.86
CA ALA A 47 2.82 23.29 -5.25
C ALA A 47 2.79 24.43 -6.28
N THR A 48 1.69 25.19 -6.32
CA THR A 48 1.50 26.31 -7.26
C THR A 48 1.86 27.67 -6.66
N ASN A 49 1.78 27.78 -5.32
CA ASN A 49 1.99 29.01 -4.57
C ASN A 49 3.15 28.92 -3.55
N TYR A 50 3.93 27.84 -3.59
CA TYR A 50 5.06 27.61 -2.69
C TYR A 50 6.23 26.95 -3.44
N ARG A 51 7.46 27.32 -3.06
CA ARG A 51 8.70 26.72 -3.52
C ARG A 51 9.55 26.34 -2.32
N ASN A 52 10.44 25.37 -2.51
CA ASN A 52 11.45 25.06 -1.50
C ASN A 52 12.37 26.28 -1.27
N PRO A 53 13.08 26.36 -0.13
CA PRO A 53 13.99 27.47 0.16
C PRO A 53 15.09 27.70 -0.90
N ASP A 54 15.48 26.65 -1.61
CA ASP A 54 16.44 26.70 -2.71
C ASP A 54 15.82 27.13 -4.07
N GLY A 55 14.52 27.46 -4.09
CA GLY A 55 13.77 27.85 -5.28
C GLY A 55 13.23 26.69 -6.11
N THR A 56 13.54 25.44 -5.76
CA THR A 56 13.04 24.27 -6.50
C THR A 56 11.53 24.06 -6.28
N PRO A 57 10.82 23.38 -7.20
CA PRO A 57 9.41 23.07 -7.00
C PRO A 57 9.21 22.14 -5.80
N HIS A 58 8.14 22.37 -5.04
CA HIS A 58 7.77 21.51 -3.93
C HIS A 58 6.72 20.49 -4.38
N TYR A 59 6.96 19.20 -4.14
CA TYR A 59 6.05 18.11 -4.51
C TYR A 59 5.45 17.47 -3.25
N ALA A 60 4.16 17.14 -3.31
CA ALA A 60 3.49 16.25 -2.38
C ALA A 60 3.28 14.90 -3.06
N VAL A 61 3.81 13.84 -2.47
CA VAL A 61 3.73 12.47 -3.01
C VAL A 61 3.10 11.57 -1.97
N ASN A 62 2.06 10.83 -2.37
CA ASN A 62 1.49 9.73 -1.61
C ASN A 62 1.71 8.42 -2.37
N SER A 63 2.16 7.40 -1.66
CA SER A 63 2.46 6.08 -2.20
C SER A 63 1.86 4.97 -1.34
N ALA A 64 1.66 3.83 -1.97
CA ALA A 64 1.23 2.59 -1.35
C ALA A 64 2.22 1.46 -1.64
N VAL A 65 2.32 0.55 -0.68
CA VAL A 65 3.13 -0.67 -0.79
C VAL A 65 2.20 -1.87 -0.65
N LYS A 66 2.25 -2.76 -1.63
CA LYS A 66 1.50 -4.02 -1.61
C LYS A 66 2.46 -5.19 -1.55
N LEU A 67 2.28 -6.02 -0.52
CA LEU A 67 3.08 -7.21 -0.28
C LEU A 67 2.34 -8.45 -0.76
N TYR A 68 3.07 -9.33 -1.45
CA TYR A 68 2.62 -10.66 -1.81
C TYR A 68 3.61 -11.66 -1.25
N VAL A 69 3.14 -12.55 -0.38
CA VAL A 69 3.94 -13.63 0.19
C VAL A 69 3.44 -14.95 -0.38
N ILE A 70 4.33 -15.67 -1.06
CA ILE A 70 4.05 -16.95 -1.68
C ILE A 70 4.95 -17.98 -0.99
N PRO A 71 4.40 -18.77 -0.03
CA PRO A 71 5.15 -19.82 0.65
C PRO A 71 5.74 -20.83 -0.34
N ALA A 72 6.88 -21.42 0.01
CA ALA A 72 7.56 -22.40 -0.84
C ALA A 72 6.67 -23.62 -1.16
N ASP A 73 5.88 -24.07 -0.19
CA ASP A 73 4.93 -25.19 -0.33
C ASP A 73 3.60 -24.79 -0.99
N ARG A 74 3.42 -23.50 -1.30
CA ARG A 74 2.21 -22.89 -1.87
C ARG A 74 0.92 -23.23 -1.11
N ARG A 75 1.00 -23.44 0.21
CA ARG A 75 -0.19 -23.68 1.04
C ARG A 75 -0.72 -22.38 1.64
N PHE A 76 -2.03 -22.32 1.84
CA PHE A 76 -2.68 -21.27 2.61
C PHE A 76 -3.76 -21.90 3.50
N THR A 77 -4.07 -21.23 4.61
CA THR A 77 -5.12 -21.64 5.55
C THR A 77 -6.22 -20.61 5.56
N MET A 78 -7.47 -21.06 5.64
CA MET A 78 -8.63 -20.20 5.82
C MET A 78 -9.55 -20.82 6.88
N PRO A 79 -10.19 -20.01 7.75
CA PRO A 79 -11.20 -20.50 8.68
C PRO A 79 -12.26 -21.36 7.98
N LYS A 80 -12.63 -22.50 8.60
CA LYS A 80 -13.60 -23.47 8.03
C LYS A 80 -14.95 -22.82 7.70
N ASN A 81 -15.38 -21.84 8.48
CA ASN A 81 -16.61 -21.07 8.27
C ASN A 81 -16.58 -20.14 7.05
N GLN A 82 -15.40 -19.85 6.47
CA GLN A 82 -15.25 -19.06 5.25
C GLN A 82 -15.17 -19.95 3.99
N VAL A 83 -15.14 -21.28 4.15
CA VAL A 83 -15.20 -22.22 3.03
C VAL A 83 -16.67 -22.36 2.59
N ALA A 84 -16.97 -21.95 1.36
CA ALA A 84 -18.31 -22.11 0.80
C ALA A 84 -18.76 -23.58 0.86
N GLY A 85 -19.93 -23.83 1.46
CA GLY A 85 -20.47 -25.18 1.66
C GLY A 85 -19.98 -25.90 2.93
N ALA A 86 -19.16 -25.27 3.77
CA ALA A 86 -18.91 -25.78 5.11
C ALA A 86 -20.20 -25.75 5.91
N LYS A 87 -20.75 -26.94 6.20
CA LYS A 87 -21.85 -27.06 7.15
C LYS A 87 -21.38 -26.48 8.49
N PRO A 88 -22.17 -25.61 9.15
CA PRO A 88 -21.86 -25.23 10.51
C PRO A 88 -21.73 -26.52 11.32
N ASP A 89 -20.62 -26.65 12.07
CA ASP A 89 -20.46 -27.79 12.97
C ASP A 89 -21.67 -27.77 13.90
N ARG A 90 -22.51 -28.81 13.76
CA ARG A 90 -23.68 -29.02 14.59
C ARG A 90 -23.14 -29.16 16.01
N GLN A 91 -23.24 -28.10 16.80
CA GLN A 91 -23.00 -28.17 18.24
C GLN A 91 -23.94 -29.25 18.77
N THR A 92 -23.40 -30.43 19.05
CA THR A 92 -24.10 -31.46 19.81
C THR A 92 -24.38 -30.87 21.19
N PRO A 93 -25.64 -30.78 21.62
CA PRO A 93 -25.94 -30.36 22.98
C PRO A 93 -25.31 -31.41 23.90
N SER A 94 -24.38 -30.98 24.75
CA SER A 94 -23.89 -31.81 25.84
C SER A 94 -25.06 -32.02 26.80
N HIS A 95 -25.74 -33.17 26.69
CA HIS A 95 -26.58 -33.66 27.77
C HIS A 95 -25.65 -33.99 28.94
N ILE A 96 -25.71 -33.18 29.98
CA ILE A 96 -25.23 -33.54 31.31
C ILE A 96 -26.45 -34.06 32.06
N THR A 97 -26.39 -35.33 32.45
CA THR A 97 -27.30 -36.03 33.37
C THR A 97 -26.91 -35.69 34.81
#